data_AF-A0AAX4MG59-F1
#
_entry.id   AF-A0AAX4MG59-F1
#
_cell.length_a   1.000
_cell.length_b   1.000
_cell.length_c   1.000
_cell.angle_alpha   90.00
_cell.angle_beta   90.00
_cell.angle_gamma   90.00
#
_symmetry.space_group_name_H-M   'P 1'
#
loop_
_entity.id
_entity.type
_entity.pdbx_description
1 polymer ?
#
loop_
_entity_poly.entity_id
_entity_poly.type
_entity_poly.pdbx_seq_one_letter_code
_entity_poly.pdbx_strand_id
1 'polypeptide(L)'
;MLAYNLVRLEMAEVATEAQVEPTRLSFITALHYLRHEWGWMAIEAPGKIPAHLTRLRNRLADLLLTEKRGRSCPVSSKNCLPDTR
;
A
#
# COMPACT_ATOMS: atom_id res chain seq x y z
N MET A 1 19.81 -5.19 10.38
CA MET A 1 18.86 -5.30 9.25
C MET A 1 17.64 -6.14 9.68
N LEU A 2 16.81 -5.66 10.61
CA LEU A 2 15.62 -6.38 11.09
C LEU A 2 14.33 -5.78 10.51
N ALA A 3 14.27 -4.44 10.43
CA ALA A 3 13.13 -3.71 9.88
C ALA A 3 12.82 -4.05 8.41
N TYR A 4 13.85 -4.29 7.58
CA TYR A 4 13.66 -4.69 6.17
C TYR A 4 12.86 -5.99 6.05
N ASN A 5 13.18 -6.99 6.88
CA ASN A 5 12.52 -8.29 6.86
C ASN A 5 11.08 -8.18 7.37
N LEU A 6 10.85 -7.36 8.41
CA LEU A 6 9.51 -7.12 8.94
C LEU A 6 8.60 -6.45 7.92
N VAL A 7 9.11 -5.46 7.18
CA VAL A 7 8.35 -4.83 6.08
C VAL A 7 7.98 -5.86 5.02
N ARG A 8 8.92 -6.71 4.58
CA ARG A 8 8.62 -7.71 3.56
C ARG A 8 7.65 -8.78 4.04
N LEU A 9 7.71 -9.16 5.33
CA LEU A 9 6.77 -10.10 5.93
C LEU A 9 5.36 -9.53 5.96
N GLU A 10 5.18 -8.31 6.47
CA GLU A 10 3.87 -7.65 6.52
C GLU A 10 3.30 -7.40 5.12
N MET A 11 4.14 -7.00 4.15
CA MET A 11 3.70 -6.90 2.76
C MET A 11 3.21 -8.24 2.20
N ALA A 12 3.83 -9.36 2.57
CA ALA A 12 3.43 -10.69 2.13
C ALA A 12 2.13 -11.17 2.84
N GLU A 13 1.98 -10.89 4.13
CA GLU A 13 0.75 -11.20 4.88
C GLU A 13 -0.45 -10.42 4.33
N VAL A 14 -0.31 -9.11 4.19
CA VAL A 14 -1.38 -8.24 3.65
C VAL A 14 -1.73 -8.62 2.21
N ALA A 15 -0.73 -9.00 1.39
CA ALA A 15 -0.96 -9.48 0.04
C ALA A 15 -1.69 -10.83 0.00
N THR A 16 -1.36 -11.74 0.92
CA THR A 16 -2.03 -13.04 1.08
C THR A 16 -3.49 -12.87 1.51
N GLU A 17 -3.74 -12.00 2.51
CA GLU A 17 -5.10 -11.66 2.97
C GLU A 17 -5.95 -11.05 1.83
N ALA A 18 -5.34 -10.22 0.99
CA ALA A 18 -6.00 -9.58 -0.15
C ALA A 18 -6.03 -10.42 -1.44
N GLN A 19 -5.47 -11.64 -1.45
CA GLN A 19 -5.32 -12.51 -2.63
C GLN A 19 -4.66 -11.81 -3.84
N VAL A 20 -3.64 -10.99 -3.60
CA VAL A 20 -2.89 -10.26 -4.62
C VAL A 20 -1.40 -10.58 -4.54
N GLU A 21 -0.70 -10.43 -5.66
CA GLU A 21 0.75 -10.59 -5.68
C GLU A 21 1.44 -9.53 -4.79
N PRO A 22 2.41 -9.88 -3.92
CA PRO A 22 3.08 -8.94 -3.01
C PRO A 22 3.81 -7.81 -3.74
N THR A 23 4.19 -8.04 -5.00
CA THR A 23 4.79 -7.06 -5.93
C THR A 23 3.85 -5.93 -6.32
N ARG A 24 2.53 -6.07 -6.08
CA ARG A 24 1.54 -4.99 -6.24
C ARG A 24 1.73 -3.86 -5.24
N LEU A 25 2.42 -4.13 -4.13
CA LEU A 25 2.70 -3.13 -3.12
C LEU A 25 4.12 -2.59 -3.33
N SER A 26 4.25 -1.27 -3.54
CA SER A 26 5.57 -0.64 -3.62
C SER A 26 6.29 -0.76 -2.28
N PHE A 27 7.45 -1.43 -2.30
CA PHE A 27 8.30 -1.60 -1.12
C PHE A 27 8.73 -0.25 -0.54
N ILE A 28 9.07 0.72 -1.39
CA ILE A 28 9.47 2.07 -0.95
C ILE A 28 8.30 2.77 -0.26
N THR A 29 7.09 2.64 -0.80
CA THR A 29 5.89 3.22 -0.21
C THR A 29 5.59 2.59 1.15
N ALA A 30 5.62 1.26 1.25
CA ALA A 30 5.41 0.55 2.51
C ALA A 30 6.45 0.94 3.58
N LEU A 31 7.72 1.06 3.19
CA LEU A 31 8.80 1.48 4.07
C LEU A 31 8.61 2.93 4.57
N HIS A 32 8.16 3.85 3.71
CA HIS A 32 7.85 5.22 4.10
C HIS A 32 6.72 5.29 5.14
N TYR A 33 5.64 4.52 4.95
CA TYR A 33 4.56 4.45 5.92
C TYR A 33 5.01 3.86 7.25
N LEU A 34 5.78 2.77 7.23
CA LEU A 34 6.32 2.19 8.45
C LEU A 34 7.22 3.19 9.19
N ARG A 35 8.12 3.87 8.49
CA ARG A 35 9.01 4.88 9.10
C ARG A 35 8.23 6.03 9.72
N HIS A 36 7.16 6.47 9.06
CA HIS A 36 6.29 7.51 9.58
C HIS A 36 5.62 7.08 10.89
N GLU A 37 5.00 5.90 10.93
CA GLU A 37 4.39 5.34 12.15
C GLU A 37 5.43 5.11 13.25
N TRP A 38 6.65 4.70 12.90
CA TRP A 38 7.71 4.48 13.88
C TRP A 38 8.22 5.78 14.51
N GLY A 39 8.25 6.87 13.73
CA GLY A 39 8.55 8.21 14.23
C GLY A 39 7.53 8.66 15.28
N TRP A 40 6.25 8.35 15.08
CA TRP A 40 5.20 8.64 16.08
C TRP A 40 5.29 7.72 17.29
N MET A 41 5.55 6.42 17.10
CA MET A 41 5.73 5.47 18.20
C MET A 41 6.90 5.80 19.13
N ALA A 42 7.95 6.47 18.62
CA ALA A 42 9.08 6.91 19.44
C ALA A 42 8.72 8.02 20.45
N ILE A 43 7.59 8.71 20.24
CA ILE A 43 7.13 9.85 21.03
C ILE A 43 5.89 9.46 21.88
N GLU A 44 5.18 8.40 21.50
CA GLU A 44 4.02 7.89 22.22
C GLU A 44 4.36 6.86 23.32
N ALA A 45 3.43 6.66 24.26
CA ALA A 45 3.56 5.63 25.28
C ALA A 45 3.59 4.22 24.65
N PRO A 46 4.42 3.28 25.15
CA PRO A 46 4.62 1.96 24.54
C PRO A 46 3.33 1.10 24.48
N GLY A 47 2.32 1.42 25.29
CA GLY A 47 1.00 0.78 25.21
C GLY A 47 0.21 1.06 23.92
N LYS A 48 0.67 2.01 23.09
CA LYS A 48 0.03 2.39 21.83
C LYS A 48 0.55 1.62 20.62
N ILE A 49 1.66 0.88 20.76
CA ILE A 49 2.31 0.14 19.66
C ILE A 49 1.32 -0.78 18.91
N PRO A 50 0.46 -1.59 19.57
CA PRO A 50 -0.48 -2.44 18.86
C PRO A 50 -1.46 -1.64 17.98
N ALA A 51 -1.92 -0.47 18.45
CA ALA A 51 -2.84 0.38 17.71
C ALA A 51 -2.20 1.00 16.46
N HIS A 52 -0.91 1.37 16.54
CA HIS A 52 -0.15 1.84 15.38
C HIS A 52 0.06 0.73 14.34
N LEU A 53 0.35 -0.50 14.78
CA LEU A 53 0.48 -1.64 13.87
C LEU A 53 -0.83 -1.94 13.13
N THR A 54 -1.98 -1.91 13.82
CA THR A 54 -3.29 -2.06 13.17
C THR A 54 -3.55 -0.95 12.15
N ARG A 55 -3.22 0.30 12.48
CA ARG A 55 -3.35 1.44 11.54
C ARG A 55 -2.48 1.27 10.30
N LEU A 56 -1.24 0.79 10.48
CA LEU A 56 -0.33 0.53 9.38
C LEU A 56 -0.91 -0.54 8.44
N ARG A 57 -1.37 -1.69 8.97
CA ARG A 57 -1.99 -2.75 8.16
C ARG A 57 -3.19 -2.23 7.35
N ASN A 58 -4.06 -1.44 7.99
CA ASN A 58 -5.21 -0.84 7.30
C ASN A 58 -4.79 0.10 6.15
N ARG A 59 -3.79 0.95 6.37
CA ARG A 59 -3.26 1.83 5.31
C ARG A 59 -2.65 1.05 4.15
N LEU A 60 -1.92 -0.04 4.43
CA LEU A 60 -1.35 -0.89 3.39
C LEU A 60 -2.45 -1.60 2.59
N ALA A 61 -3.53 -2.04 3.25
CA ALA A 61 -4.70 -2.61 2.58
C ALA A 61 -5.44 -1.58 1.71
N ASP A 62 -5.61 -0.33 2.16
CA ASP A 62 -6.22 0.74 1.36
C ASP A 62 -5.42 1.05 0.09
N LEU A 63 -4.08 0.98 0.15
CA LEU A 63 -3.22 1.14 -1.03
C LEU A 63 -3.45 0.04 -2.06
N LEU A 64 -3.67 -1.20 -1.63
CA LEU A 64 -4.03 -2.31 -2.53
C LEU A 64 -5.39 -2.10 -3.19
N LEU A 65 -6.37 -1.57 -2.45
CA LEU A 65 -7.74 -1.36 -2.94
C LEU A 65 -7.86 -0.14 -3.88
N THR A 66 -7.04 0.89 -3.69
CA THR A 66 -7.17 2.17 -4.42
C THR A 66 -6.74 2.08 -5.89
N GLU A 67 -5.86 1.15 -6.26
CA GLU A 67 -5.44 0.98 -7.66
C GLU A 67 -6.53 0.47 -8.61
N LYS A 68 -7.73 0.14 -8.09
CA LYS A 68 -8.87 -0.34 -8.89
C LYS A 68 -10.01 0.65 -9.10
N ARG A 69 -9.76 1.96 -9.09
CA ARG A 69 -10.64 2.89 -9.81
C ARG A 69 -10.17 2.97 -11.25
N GLY A 70 -10.69 2.08 -12.09
CA GLY A 70 -10.40 2.05 -13.51
C GLY A 70 -10.53 3.43 -14.14
N ARG A 71 -9.40 4.10 -14.40
CA ARG A 71 -9.35 5.02 -15.52
C ARG A 71 -9.38 4.16 -16.76
N SER A 72 -10.58 3.88 -17.26
CA SER A 72 -10.79 3.44 -18.64
C SER A 72 -10.53 4.63 -19.57
N CYS A 73 -9.26 5.07 -19.64
CA CYS A 73 -8.75 5.85 -20.75
C CYS A 73 -7.37 5.28 -21.08
N PRO A 74 -7.24 4.42 -22.09
CA PRO A 74 -5.94 3.97 -22.54
C PRO A 74 -5.20 5.18 -23.16
N VAL A 75 -4.18 5.66 -22.48
CA VAL A 75 -3.31 6.73 -22.98
C VAL A 75 -2.32 6.16 -23.99
N SER A 76 -2.77 6.01 -25.23
CA SER A 76 -2.02 6.29 -26.48
C SER A 76 -2.61 5.52 -27.67
N SER A 77 -3.67 6.07 -28.26
CA SER A 77 -3.83 6.05 -29.71
C SER A 77 -4.31 7.43 -30.11
N LYS A 78 -3.48 8.15 -30.87
CA LYS A 78 -3.92 9.33 -31.63
C LYS A 78 -4.95 8.83 -32.66
N ASN A 79 -6.19 8.68 -32.25
CA ASN A 79 -7.40 8.54 -33.07
C ASN A 79 -8.55 8.12 -32.16
N CYS A 80 -9.21 9.10 -31.57
CA CYS A 80 -10.61 8.97 -31.21
C CYS A 80 -11.34 10.05 -32.00
N LEU A 81 -11.69 9.72 -33.23
CA LEU A 81 -12.69 10.45 -34.00
C LEU A 81 -14.05 9.85 -33.62
N PRO A 82 -15.09 10.65 -33.31
CA PRO A 82 -16.42 10.09 -33.07
C PRO A 82 -17.00 9.60 -34.41
N ASP A 83 -17.31 8.30 -34.48
CA ASP A 83 -18.05 7.71 -35.60
C ASP A 83 -19.53 8.08 -35.46
N THR A 84 -20.00 8.96 -36.36
CA THR A 84 -21.42 9.21 -36.60
C THR A 84 -22.02 8.02 -37.35
N ARG A 85 -22.97 7.33 -36.71
CA ARG A 85 -24.04 6.63 -37.41
C ARG A 85 -25.35 6.67 -36.65
#